data_AF-A0A7C7SWK2-F1
#
_entry.id   AF-A0A7C7SWK2-F1
#
_cell.length_a   1.000
_cell.length_b   1.000
_cell.length_c   1.000
_cell.angle_alpha   90.00
_cell.angle_beta   90.00
_cell.angle_gamma   90.00
#
_symmetry.space_group_name_H-M   'P 1'
#
loop_
_entity.id
_entity.type
_entity.pdbx_description
1 polymer ?
#
loop_
_entity_poly.entity_id
_entity_poly.type
_entity_poly.pdbx_seq_one_letter_code
_entity_poly.pdbx_strand_id
1 'polypeptide(L)'
;MPIEFSCPSCQQTLRVPDTATGKQAQCPKCKTLIVVPGTSPPAEDDFVPLSKPSWPAESPAPVTPAGPTDNPYASMSMPAGSAPRPTAQSGPIINVAVDISDVISHAWECFTRDFGVLFAGYMVAAILPLFALIPLLIIPIVAGGPEAMAIVVPCAMLAVAVSFYFWLGQMQMAMASARGEPVEIGMIFYRESNTVSATIGIFLFSIGVGFLTLLFCIGLVVLVLYWPVGFLIVDKKIGLSDAFAMARRITNDNVGTTLLLAVVTMAISFGASSVCFLVVYLVGPLLTVSWATAYLMMSGRLTRGSKY
;
A
#
# COMPACT_ATOMS: atom_id res chain seq x y z
N MET A 1 24.17 -38.90 -7.39
CA MET A 1 22.98 -39.71 -7.69
C MET A 1 21.78 -38.78 -7.79
N PRO A 2 21.03 -38.71 -8.89
CA PRO A 2 19.95 -37.73 -9.04
C PRO A 2 18.94 -37.76 -7.87
N ILE A 3 18.55 -36.59 -7.37
CA ILE A 3 17.56 -36.43 -6.30
C ILE A 3 16.17 -36.57 -6.92
N GLU A 4 15.38 -37.51 -6.41
CA GLU A 4 13.98 -37.71 -6.81
C GLU A 4 13.05 -37.19 -5.72
N PHE A 5 12.13 -36.30 -6.10
CA PHE A 5 11.12 -35.79 -5.18
C PHE A 5 9.81 -35.46 -5.90
N SER A 6 8.70 -35.44 -5.16
CA SER A 6 7.37 -35.19 -5.73
C SER A 6 7.00 -33.71 -5.63
N CYS A 7 6.44 -33.15 -6.72
CA CYS A 7 5.94 -31.78 -6.71
C CYS A 7 4.72 -31.66 -5.77
N PRO A 8 4.70 -30.75 -4.78
CA PRO A 8 3.59 -30.60 -3.83
C PRO A 8 2.29 -30.11 -4.48
N SER A 9 2.35 -29.50 -5.67
CA SER A 9 1.18 -28.95 -6.36
C SER A 9 0.47 -29.95 -7.28
N CYS A 10 1.22 -30.81 -7.98
CA CYS A 10 0.66 -31.73 -8.98
C CYS A 10 1.07 -33.20 -8.82
N GLN A 11 1.82 -33.52 -7.75
CA GLN A 11 2.33 -34.85 -7.40
C GLN A 11 3.19 -35.54 -8.47
N GLN A 12 3.69 -34.78 -9.46
CA GLN A 12 4.62 -35.32 -10.45
C GLN A 12 6.00 -35.57 -9.81
N THR A 13 6.56 -36.76 -10.01
CA THR A 13 7.95 -37.08 -9.62
C THR A 13 8.94 -36.34 -10.52
N LEU A 14 9.87 -35.61 -9.91
CA LEU A 14 10.89 -34.82 -10.58
C LEU A 14 12.27 -35.37 -10.24
N ARG A 15 13.13 -35.43 -11.26
CA ARG A 15 14.53 -35.84 -11.16
C ARG A 15 15.41 -34.64 -11.42
N VAL A 16 16.21 -34.25 -10.44
CA VAL A 16 17.15 -33.13 -10.56
C VAL A 16 18.58 -33.58 -10.25
N PRO A 17 19.60 -32.96 -10.86
CA PRO A 17 20.99 -33.25 -10.51
C PRO A 17 21.31 -32.81 -9.07
N ASP A 18 22.23 -33.49 -8.40
CA ASP A 18 22.61 -33.20 -7.01
C ASP A 18 23.08 -31.76 -6.77
N THR A 19 23.67 -31.15 -7.80
CA THR A 19 24.15 -29.76 -7.81
C THR A 19 23.03 -28.72 -7.73
N ALA A 20 21.76 -29.16 -7.80
CA ALA A 20 20.58 -28.33 -7.67
C ALA A 20 20.03 -28.26 -6.23
N THR A 21 20.68 -28.91 -5.26
CA THR A 21 20.31 -28.83 -3.84
C THR A 21 20.19 -27.38 -3.36
N GLY A 22 19.06 -27.02 -2.74
CA GLY A 22 18.78 -25.66 -2.26
C GLY A 22 18.47 -24.63 -3.36
N LYS A 23 18.52 -24.99 -4.64
CA LYS A 23 18.13 -24.13 -5.77
C LYS A 23 16.65 -24.32 -6.12
N GLN A 24 16.08 -23.32 -6.80
CA GLN A 24 14.70 -23.40 -7.30
C GLN A 24 14.67 -24.15 -8.63
N ALA A 25 13.83 -25.18 -8.72
CA ALA A 25 13.53 -25.92 -9.94
C ALA A 25 12.07 -25.64 -10.36
N GLN A 26 11.79 -25.61 -11.66
CA GLN A 26 10.44 -25.43 -12.18
C GLN A 26 9.83 -26.78 -12.57
N CYS A 27 8.62 -27.07 -12.10
CA CYS A 27 7.92 -28.29 -12.51
C CYS A 27 7.48 -28.21 -13.99
N PRO A 28 7.82 -29.18 -14.86
CA PRO A 28 7.42 -29.18 -16.27
C PRO A 28 5.91 -29.35 -16.48
N LYS A 29 5.17 -29.88 -15.50
CA LYS A 29 3.73 -30.17 -15.62
C LYS A 29 2.85 -28.99 -15.19
N CYS A 30 3.12 -28.40 -14.02
CA CYS A 30 2.31 -27.30 -13.47
C CYS A 30 3.02 -25.95 -13.42
N LYS A 31 4.28 -25.85 -13.88
CA LYS A 31 5.11 -24.64 -13.90
C LYS A 31 5.39 -24.01 -12.52
N THR A 32 5.05 -24.69 -11.43
CA THR A 32 5.34 -24.25 -10.06
C THR A 32 6.84 -24.31 -9.76
N LEU A 33 7.37 -23.26 -9.14
CA LEU A 33 8.76 -23.19 -8.66
C LEU A 33 8.87 -23.85 -7.28
N ILE A 34 9.77 -24.82 -7.14
CA ILE A 34 9.97 -25.64 -5.94
C ILE A 34 11.44 -25.63 -5.54
N VAL A 35 11.73 -25.59 -4.24
CA VAL A 35 13.10 -25.67 -3.71
C VAL A 35 13.49 -27.14 -3.57
N VAL A 36 14.63 -27.54 -4.15
CA VAL A 36 15.12 -28.93 -4.08
C VAL A 36 15.58 -29.23 -2.64
N PRO A 37 14.97 -30.22 -1.95
CA PRO A 37 15.36 -30.60 -0.59
C PRO A 37 16.79 -31.14 -0.58
N GLY A 38 17.63 -30.63 0.32
CA GLY A 38 18.98 -31.14 0.52
C GLY A 38 19.02 -32.30 1.48
N THR A 39 19.69 -33.38 1.10
CA THR A 39 20.17 -34.40 2.03
C THR A 39 21.37 -33.84 2.78
N SER A 40 21.24 -33.63 4.08
CA SER A 40 22.35 -33.31 4.99
C SER A 40 23.38 -34.45 5.03
N PRO A 41 24.69 -34.20 4.82
CA PRO A 41 25.72 -35.22 5.00
C PRO A 41 25.91 -35.60 6.49
N PRO A 42 26.45 -36.80 6.79
CA PRO A 42 26.74 -37.24 8.16
C PRO A 42 27.90 -36.43 8.76
N ALA A 43 27.84 -36.22 10.07
CA ALA A 43 28.90 -35.58 10.84
C ALA A 43 30.18 -36.43 10.82
N GLU A 44 31.29 -35.82 10.41
CA GLU A 44 32.65 -36.31 10.66
C GLU A 44 33.34 -35.36 11.64
N ASP A 45 33.97 -35.99 12.63
CA ASP A 45 34.71 -35.43 13.76
C ASP A 45 36.04 -34.76 13.35
N ASP A 46 36.59 -34.05 14.34
CA ASP A 46 37.94 -33.51 14.45
C ASP A 46 38.22 -32.14 13.83
N PHE A 47 37.88 -31.08 14.58
CA PHE A 47 38.77 -29.92 14.75
C PHE A 47 38.55 -29.27 16.13
N VAL A 48 39.61 -29.28 16.95
CA VAL A 48 39.69 -28.59 18.25
C VAL A 48 40.02 -27.11 18.02
N PRO A 49 39.28 -26.18 18.66
CA PRO A 49 39.93 -24.97 19.17
C PRO A 49 39.59 -24.67 20.64
N LEU A 50 40.64 -24.18 21.29
CA LEU A 50 40.81 -23.75 22.67
C LEU A 50 39.71 -22.81 23.22
N SER A 51 39.20 -23.21 24.39
CA SER A 51 38.77 -22.43 25.57
C SER A 51 38.04 -21.09 25.38
N LYS A 52 36.73 -21.10 25.73
CA LYS A 52 36.01 -19.95 26.28
C LYS A 52 35.65 -20.21 27.76
N PRO A 53 35.75 -19.20 28.63
CA PRO A 53 35.58 -19.38 30.08
C PRO A 53 34.13 -19.73 30.46
N SER A 54 34.05 -20.57 31.48
CA SER A 54 32.86 -21.13 32.13
C SER A 54 31.99 -20.05 32.78
N TRP A 55 30.76 -19.92 32.29
CA TRP A 55 29.65 -19.41 33.08
C TRP A 55 28.76 -20.60 33.48
N PRO A 56 28.21 -20.65 34.71
CA PRO A 56 27.37 -21.77 35.13
C PRO A 56 26.12 -21.86 34.25
N ALA A 57 25.88 -23.04 33.69
CA ALA A 57 24.65 -23.37 32.99
C ALA A 57 23.52 -23.52 34.01
N GLU A 58 22.55 -22.60 33.99
CA GLU A 58 21.30 -22.77 34.71
C GLU A 58 20.35 -23.59 33.83
N SER A 59 19.95 -24.75 34.36
CA SER A 59 19.04 -25.69 33.72
C SER A 59 17.66 -25.04 33.51
N PRO A 60 17.00 -25.15 32.34
CA PRO A 60 15.66 -24.62 32.19
C PRO A 60 14.66 -25.48 33.00
N ALA A 61 14.16 -24.90 34.08
CA ALA A 61 13.01 -25.43 34.81
C ALA A 61 11.72 -25.36 33.96
N PRO A 62 10.69 -26.17 34.25
CA PRO A 62 9.47 -26.23 33.45
C PRO A 62 8.70 -24.91 33.57
N VAL A 63 8.43 -24.25 32.44
CA VAL A 63 7.66 -23.02 32.40
C VAL A 63 6.21 -23.33 32.75
N THR A 64 5.80 -22.93 33.95
CA THR A 64 4.39 -22.85 34.35
C THR A 64 3.90 -21.45 33.95
N PRO A 65 2.72 -21.26 33.34
CA PRO A 65 2.30 -19.93 32.90
C PRO A 65 1.93 -19.06 34.11
N ALA A 66 2.78 -18.09 34.42
CA ALA A 66 2.49 -17.02 35.38
C ALA A 66 1.66 -15.91 34.69
N GLY A 67 0.78 -15.28 35.48
CA GLY A 67 -0.21 -14.31 35.06
C GLY A 67 0.32 -12.95 34.55
N PRO A 68 -0.56 -11.95 34.40
CA PRO A 68 -0.29 -10.73 33.66
C PRO A 68 0.80 -9.90 34.33
N THR A 69 1.81 -9.50 33.58
CA THR A 69 2.82 -8.54 34.01
C THR A 69 2.28 -7.12 33.81
N ASP A 70 2.01 -6.42 34.92
CA ASP A 70 1.75 -4.98 34.94
C ASP A 70 3.03 -4.21 34.59
N ASN A 71 3.22 -3.92 33.30
CA ASN A 71 4.19 -2.93 32.85
C ASN A 71 3.50 -1.55 32.79
N PRO A 72 3.87 -0.57 33.63
CA PRO A 72 3.27 0.77 33.65
C PRO A 72 3.57 1.62 32.40
N TYR A 73 4.45 1.15 31.50
CA TYR A 73 4.68 1.71 30.17
C TYR A 73 4.11 0.84 29.04
N ALA A 74 3.28 -0.16 29.34
CA ALA A 74 2.51 -0.84 28.32
C ALA A 74 1.51 0.17 27.72
N SER A 75 1.89 0.76 26.59
CA SER A 75 0.99 1.56 25.77
C SER A 75 -0.29 0.75 25.56
N MET A 76 -1.43 1.35 25.90
CA MET A 76 -2.78 0.78 25.84
C MET A 76 -2.90 -0.22 24.69
N SER A 77 -2.72 -1.50 25.00
CA SER A 77 -2.97 -2.57 24.06
C SER A 77 -4.45 -2.47 23.75
N MET A 78 -4.77 -2.12 22.50
CA MET A 78 -6.14 -2.15 22.02
C MET A 78 -6.76 -3.49 22.39
N PRO A 79 -8.06 -3.53 22.75
CA PRO A 79 -8.73 -4.76 23.13
C PRO A 79 -8.42 -5.85 22.10
N ALA A 80 -7.99 -7.02 22.59
CA ALA A 80 -7.65 -8.22 21.81
C ALA A 80 -8.89 -8.87 21.16
N GLY A 81 -9.68 -8.06 20.45
CA GLY A 81 -10.89 -8.43 19.72
C GLY A 81 -10.89 -7.94 18.26
N SER A 82 -9.95 -7.10 17.83
CA SER A 82 -9.74 -6.89 16.40
C SER A 82 -9.00 -8.10 15.84
N ALA A 83 -9.73 -9.01 15.20
CA ALA A 83 -9.16 -10.11 14.43
C ALA A 83 -8.00 -9.58 13.55
N PRO A 84 -6.90 -10.35 13.37
CA PRO A 84 -5.90 -10.01 12.38
C PRO A 84 -6.61 -9.80 11.04
N ARG A 85 -6.60 -8.56 10.58
CA ARG A 85 -7.28 -8.17 9.35
C ARG A 85 -6.73 -9.03 8.20
N PRO A 86 -7.56 -9.51 7.26
CA PRO A 86 -7.10 -10.26 6.12
C PRO A 86 -5.93 -9.52 5.47
N THR A 87 -4.76 -10.15 5.49
CA THR A 87 -3.56 -9.62 4.87
C THR A 87 -3.88 -9.34 3.41
N ALA A 88 -3.57 -8.13 2.95
CA ALA A 88 -3.72 -7.71 1.57
C ALA A 88 -3.34 -8.86 0.64
N GLN A 89 -4.25 -9.29 -0.23
CA GLN A 89 -4.06 -10.44 -1.11
C GLN A 89 -2.67 -10.36 -1.76
N SER A 90 -1.75 -11.19 -1.30
CA SER A 90 -0.31 -11.12 -1.59
C SER A 90 0.06 -11.79 -2.92
N GLY A 91 -0.95 -12.01 -3.77
CA GLY A 91 -0.77 -12.58 -5.10
C GLY A 91 0.05 -11.70 -6.04
N PRO A 92 0.65 -12.30 -7.08
CA PRO A 92 1.31 -11.55 -8.14
C PRO A 92 0.32 -10.59 -8.80
N ILE A 93 0.78 -9.38 -9.14
CA ILE A 93 -0.04 -8.44 -9.93
C ILE A 93 -0.11 -9.02 -11.35
N ILE A 94 -1.32 -9.25 -11.82
CA ILE A 94 -1.59 -9.68 -13.18
C ILE A 94 -2.33 -8.53 -13.83
N ASN A 95 -1.77 -7.99 -14.91
CA ASN A 95 -2.43 -6.90 -15.61
C ASN A 95 -3.67 -7.45 -16.34
N VAL A 96 -4.83 -6.86 -16.07
CA VAL A 96 -6.11 -7.24 -16.67
C VAL A 96 -6.65 -6.02 -17.40
N ALA A 97 -7.12 -6.21 -18.64
CA ALA A 97 -7.83 -5.17 -19.37
C ALA A 97 -9.25 -5.01 -18.77
N VAL A 98 -9.62 -3.79 -18.39
CA VAL A 98 -10.87 -3.51 -17.67
C VAL A 98 -11.74 -2.51 -18.42
N ASP A 99 -13.05 -2.77 -18.45
CA ASP A 99 -14.04 -1.81 -18.96
C ASP A 99 -14.40 -0.77 -17.90
N ILE A 100 -14.50 0.50 -18.29
CA ILE A 100 -14.82 1.59 -17.35
C ILE A 100 -16.19 1.42 -16.69
N SER A 101 -17.17 0.84 -17.39
CA SER A 101 -18.52 0.65 -16.88
C SER A 101 -18.51 -0.27 -15.66
N ASP A 102 -17.68 -1.31 -15.69
CA ASP A 102 -17.53 -2.21 -14.55
C ASP A 102 -16.89 -1.49 -13.36
N VAL A 103 -15.88 -0.64 -13.61
CA VAL A 103 -15.23 0.18 -12.58
C VAL A 103 -16.22 1.12 -11.91
N ILE A 104 -16.97 1.89 -12.70
CA ILE A 104 -17.92 2.88 -12.18
C ILE A 104 -19.07 2.21 -11.43
N SER A 105 -19.60 1.11 -11.98
CA SER A 105 -20.71 0.37 -11.35
C SER A 105 -20.29 -0.20 -9.99
N HIS A 106 -19.15 -0.87 -9.94
CA HIS A 106 -18.64 -1.42 -8.68
C HIS A 106 -18.28 -0.32 -7.67
N ALA A 107 -17.68 0.77 -8.13
CA ALA A 107 -17.35 1.90 -7.27
C ALA A 107 -18.60 2.57 -6.68
N TRP A 108 -19.68 2.68 -7.46
CA TRP A 108 -20.97 3.21 -6.99
C TRP A 108 -21.62 2.30 -5.95
N GLU A 109 -21.61 0.98 -6.17
CA GLU A 109 -22.09 -0.01 -5.20
C GLU A 109 -21.31 0.07 -3.88
N CYS A 110 -19.97 0.15 -3.94
CA CYS A 110 -19.12 0.29 -2.75
C CYS A 110 -19.36 1.63 -2.02
N PHE A 111 -19.43 2.74 -2.77
CA PHE A 111 -19.65 4.07 -2.21
C PHE A 111 -21.00 4.17 -1.50
N THR A 112 -22.08 3.66 -2.10
CA THR A 112 -23.41 3.70 -1.49
C THR A 112 -23.52 2.79 -0.27
N ARG A 113 -22.85 1.63 -0.27
CA ARG A 113 -22.78 0.74 0.90
C ARG A 113 -22.07 1.38 2.08
N ASP A 114 -20.89 1.98 1.87
CA ASP A 114 -20.03 2.48 2.95
C ASP A 114 -20.05 4.02 3.07
N PHE A 115 -21.07 4.68 2.51
CA PHE A 115 -21.13 6.13 2.32
C PHE A 115 -20.75 6.91 3.58
N GLY A 116 -21.38 6.60 4.71
CA GLY A 116 -21.19 7.35 5.95
C GLY A 116 -19.74 7.32 6.46
N VAL A 117 -19.11 6.14 6.47
CA VAL A 117 -17.73 5.97 6.93
C VAL A 117 -16.73 6.57 5.94
N LEU A 118 -16.95 6.37 4.63
CA LEU A 118 -16.09 6.95 3.60
C LEU A 118 -16.15 8.48 3.61
N PHE A 119 -17.35 9.06 3.73
CA PHE A 119 -17.53 10.50 3.81
C PHE A 119 -16.95 11.08 5.10
N ALA A 120 -17.23 10.48 6.26
CA ALA A 120 -16.67 10.92 7.53
C ALA A 120 -15.14 10.86 7.52
N GLY A 121 -14.58 9.77 6.98
CA GLY A 121 -13.15 9.64 6.79
C GLY A 121 -12.58 10.74 5.90
N TYR A 122 -13.20 10.96 4.74
CA TYR A 122 -12.78 12.00 3.80
C TYR A 122 -12.82 13.40 4.44
N MET A 123 -13.83 13.70 5.28
CA MET A 123 -13.90 14.96 6.03
C MET A 123 -12.76 15.10 7.03
N VAL A 124 -12.43 14.04 7.76
CA VAL A 124 -11.28 14.03 8.69
C VAL A 124 -9.98 14.31 7.92
N ALA A 125 -9.78 13.64 6.79
CA ALA A 125 -8.60 13.84 5.95
C ALA A 125 -8.57 15.20 5.24
N ALA A 126 -9.71 15.86 5.06
CA ALA A 126 -9.77 17.22 4.50
C ALA A 126 -9.56 18.30 5.56
N ILE A 127 -10.09 18.12 6.77
CA ILE A 127 -10.12 19.14 7.82
C ILE A 127 -8.84 19.12 8.66
N LEU A 128 -8.35 17.95 9.09
CA LEU A 128 -7.19 17.87 9.98
C LEU A 128 -5.92 18.50 9.39
N PRO A 129 -5.59 18.33 8.09
CA PRO A 129 -4.45 19.01 7.50
C PRO A 129 -4.56 20.54 7.47
N LEU A 130 -5.76 21.12 7.54
CA LEU A 130 -5.94 22.58 7.54
C LEU A 130 -5.32 23.22 8.79
N PHE A 131 -5.29 22.51 9.91
CA PHE A 131 -4.62 23.00 11.13
C PHE A 131 -3.11 23.16 10.92
N ALA A 132 -2.49 22.35 10.05
CA ALA A 132 -1.08 22.49 9.71
C ALA A 132 -0.78 23.77 8.89
N LEU A 133 -1.81 24.44 8.35
CA LEU A 133 -1.67 25.72 7.65
C LEU A 133 -1.67 26.92 8.61
N ILE A 134 -2.13 26.78 9.86
CA ILE A 134 -2.23 27.88 10.83
C ILE A 134 -0.88 28.59 11.04
N PRO A 135 0.25 27.88 11.25
CA PRO A 135 1.54 28.55 11.39
C PRO A 135 1.93 29.38 10.14
N LEU A 136 1.54 28.95 8.94
CA LEU A 136 1.83 29.65 7.70
C LEU A 136 1.11 31.01 7.60
N LEU A 137 -0.02 31.15 8.27
CA LEU A 137 -0.77 32.40 8.33
C LEU A 137 -0.23 33.33 9.42
N ILE A 138 0.18 32.79 10.56
CA ILE A 138 0.60 33.57 11.74
C ILE A 138 2.05 34.07 11.61
N ILE A 139 2.98 33.22 11.19
CA ILE A 139 4.41 33.53 11.21
C ILE A 139 4.76 34.79 10.37
N PRO A 140 4.24 34.97 9.13
CA PRO A 140 4.52 36.18 8.36
C PRO A 140 4.02 37.47 9.04
N ILE A 141 2.92 37.39 9.80
CA ILE A 141 2.33 38.52 10.51
C ILE A 141 3.16 38.90 11.75
N VAL A 142 3.63 37.90 12.49
CA VAL A 142 4.33 38.10 13.77
C VAL A 142 5.82 38.38 13.59
N ALA A 143 6.50 37.62 12.72
CA ALA A 143 7.94 37.73 12.54
C ALA A 143 8.31 38.76 11.45
N GLY A 144 7.53 38.80 10.35
CA GLY A 144 7.81 39.66 9.20
C GLY A 144 9.17 39.41 8.54
N GLY A 145 9.38 40.05 7.39
CA GLY A 145 10.68 40.06 6.72
C GLY A 145 11.19 38.69 6.21
N PRO A 146 12.44 38.63 5.74
CA PRO A 146 13.02 37.43 5.15
C PRO A 146 13.32 36.33 6.19
N GLU A 147 13.51 36.68 7.46
CA GLU A 147 13.78 35.70 8.53
C GLU A 147 12.56 34.79 8.80
N ALA A 148 11.35 35.31 8.63
CA ALA A 148 10.12 34.51 8.70
C ALA A 148 10.13 33.36 7.67
N MET A 149 10.72 33.56 6.49
CA MET A 149 10.76 32.54 5.42
C MET A 149 11.55 31.30 5.82
N ALA A 150 12.57 31.45 6.68
CA ALA A 150 13.34 30.33 7.21
C ALA A 150 12.49 29.36 8.06
N ILE A 151 11.37 29.83 8.61
CA ILE A 151 10.43 29.03 9.40
C ILE A 151 9.21 28.61 8.56
N VAL A 152 8.67 29.53 7.76
CA VAL A 152 7.47 29.28 6.93
C VAL A 152 7.70 28.14 5.94
N VAL A 153 8.87 28.07 5.29
CA VAL A 153 9.15 27.03 4.29
C VAL A 153 9.14 25.62 4.91
N PRO A 154 9.89 25.33 6.00
CA PRO A 154 9.78 24.06 6.71
C PRO A 154 8.37 23.72 7.18
N CYS A 155 7.63 24.70 7.75
CA CYS A 155 6.24 24.49 8.15
C CYS A 155 5.35 24.12 6.95
N ALA A 156 5.56 24.73 5.78
CA ALA A 156 4.78 24.44 4.59
C ALA A 156 5.06 23.02 4.08
N MET A 157 6.34 22.61 4.07
CA MET A 157 6.72 21.24 3.73
C MET A 157 6.08 20.22 4.68
N LEU A 158 6.06 20.51 5.99
CA LEU A 158 5.39 19.66 6.97
C LEU A 158 3.87 19.60 6.73
N ALA A 159 3.22 20.73 6.48
CA ALA A 159 1.78 20.77 6.19
C ALA A 159 1.41 19.95 4.94
N VAL A 160 2.24 20.01 3.89
CA VAL A 160 2.06 19.19 2.70
C VAL A 160 2.29 17.71 3.01
N ALA A 161 3.33 17.36 3.76
CA ALA A 161 3.59 15.97 4.17
C ALA A 161 2.42 15.38 5.00
N VAL A 162 1.86 16.17 5.91
CA VAL A 162 0.64 15.82 6.66
C VAL A 162 -0.52 15.56 5.71
N SER A 163 -0.74 16.44 4.72
CA SER A 163 -1.80 16.27 3.72
C SER A 163 -1.64 14.97 2.92
N PHE A 164 -0.42 14.63 2.50
CA PHE A 164 -0.12 13.37 1.81
C PHE A 164 -0.37 12.14 2.69
N TYR A 165 -0.01 12.22 3.97
CA TYR A 165 -0.28 11.14 4.91
C TYR A 165 -1.77 10.83 4.99
N PHE A 166 -2.61 11.85 5.15
CA PHE A 166 -4.07 11.70 5.18
C PHE A 166 -4.65 11.22 3.85
N TRP A 167 -4.13 11.71 2.72
CA TRP A 167 -4.54 11.25 1.39
C TRP A 167 -4.25 9.75 1.17
N LEU A 168 -3.12 9.25 1.66
CA LEU A 168 -2.81 7.82 1.58
C LEU A 168 -3.71 6.98 2.49
N GLY A 169 -4.08 7.49 3.67
CA GLY A 169 -5.10 6.88 4.52
C GLY A 169 -6.45 6.74 3.82
N GLN A 170 -6.86 7.75 3.04
CA GLN A 170 -8.07 7.68 2.21
C GLN A 170 -7.99 6.58 1.15
N MET A 171 -6.84 6.44 0.48
CA MET A 171 -6.64 5.35 -0.50
C MET A 171 -6.79 3.97 0.14
N GLN A 172 -6.30 3.79 1.36
CA GLN A 172 -6.42 2.54 2.10
C GLN A 172 -7.88 2.22 2.43
N MET A 173 -8.65 3.20 2.91
CA MET A 173 -10.10 3.05 3.13
C MET A 173 -10.84 2.71 1.84
N ALA A 174 -10.52 3.41 0.75
CA ALA A 174 -11.15 3.19 -0.55
C ALA A 174 -10.87 1.79 -1.10
N MET A 175 -9.63 1.30 -0.96
CA MET A 175 -9.29 -0.08 -1.34
C MET A 175 -9.98 -1.11 -0.44
N ALA A 176 -10.10 -0.86 0.86
CA ALA A 176 -10.83 -1.72 1.79
C ALA A 176 -12.31 -1.85 1.37
N SER A 177 -12.96 -0.72 1.11
CA SER A 177 -14.34 -0.67 0.61
C SER A 177 -14.46 -1.43 -0.72
N ALA A 178 -13.59 -1.16 -1.69
CA ALA A 178 -13.62 -1.82 -2.99
C ALA A 178 -13.42 -3.35 -2.94
N ARG A 179 -12.73 -3.86 -1.91
CA ARG A 179 -12.56 -5.31 -1.64
C ARG A 179 -13.72 -5.94 -0.87
N GLY A 180 -14.64 -5.14 -0.34
CA GLY A 180 -15.66 -5.59 0.60
C GLY A 180 -15.12 -5.95 1.99
N GLU A 181 -13.96 -5.42 2.36
CA GLU A 181 -13.46 -5.49 3.74
C GLU A 181 -14.21 -4.50 4.64
N PRO A 182 -14.27 -4.74 5.96
CA PRO A 182 -14.81 -3.74 6.89
C PRO A 182 -14.02 -2.44 6.77
N VAL A 183 -14.74 -1.31 6.68
CA VAL A 183 -14.15 0.03 6.55
C VAL A 183 -14.31 0.76 7.88
N GLU A 184 -13.20 1.31 8.38
CA GLU A 184 -13.13 1.98 9.67
C GLU A 184 -12.37 3.30 9.50
N ILE A 185 -12.80 4.33 10.23
CA ILE A 185 -12.16 5.66 10.19
C ILE A 185 -10.70 5.58 10.70
N GLY A 186 -10.39 4.63 11.59
CA GLY A 186 -9.04 4.41 12.12
C GLY A 186 -8.00 4.06 11.03
N MET A 187 -8.45 3.56 9.87
CA MET A 187 -7.58 3.22 8.74
C MET A 187 -6.88 4.44 8.13
N ILE A 188 -7.34 5.65 8.42
CA ILE A 188 -6.68 6.90 8.02
C ILE A 188 -5.35 7.10 8.75
N PHE A 189 -5.31 6.69 10.02
CA PHE A 189 -4.16 6.87 10.91
C PHE A 189 -3.27 5.63 10.93
N TYR A 190 -3.84 4.46 10.70
CA TYR A 190 -3.12 3.21 10.82
C TYR A 190 -2.49 2.78 9.49
N ARG A 191 -1.15 2.74 9.45
CA ARG A 191 -0.40 2.19 8.33
C ARG A 191 0.90 1.52 8.79
N GLU A 192 1.29 0.43 8.12
CA GLU A 192 2.45 -0.39 8.47
C GLU A 192 3.78 0.41 8.51
N SER A 193 4.82 -0.16 9.11
CA SER A 193 6.09 0.46 9.52
C SER A 193 6.87 1.27 8.46
N ASN A 194 6.57 1.14 7.17
CA ASN A 194 7.22 1.89 6.07
C ASN A 194 6.47 3.17 5.66
N THR A 195 5.55 3.68 6.49
CA THR A 195 4.69 4.83 6.15
C THR A 195 5.46 6.12 5.89
N VAL A 196 6.52 6.38 6.65
CA VAL A 196 7.31 7.62 6.50
C VAL A 196 8.06 7.64 5.17
N SER A 197 8.74 6.54 4.82
CA SER A 197 9.49 6.45 3.55
C SER A 197 8.55 6.48 2.33
N ALA A 198 7.39 5.83 2.42
CA ALA A 198 6.34 5.90 1.41
C ALA A 198 5.83 7.33 1.21
N THR A 199 5.53 8.04 2.30
CA THR A 199 5.03 9.41 2.26
C THR A 199 6.07 10.36 1.66
N ILE A 200 7.34 10.23 2.06
CA ILE A 200 8.44 11.02 1.49
C ILE A 200 8.60 10.72 0.00
N GLY A 201 8.60 9.45 -0.41
CA GLY A 201 8.75 9.06 -1.82
C GLY A 201 7.64 9.63 -2.71
N ILE A 202 6.39 9.58 -2.24
CA ILE A 202 5.24 10.12 -2.96
C ILE A 202 5.27 11.65 -2.98
N PHE A 203 5.66 12.28 -1.87
CA PHE A 203 5.83 13.73 -1.81
C PHE A 203 6.87 14.22 -2.82
N LEU A 204 8.06 13.59 -2.85
CA LEU A 204 9.10 13.93 -3.83
C LEU A 204 8.66 13.66 -5.28
N PHE A 205 7.95 12.56 -5.51
CA PHE A 205 7.37 12.28 -6.83
C PHE A 205 6.37 13.36 -7.25
N SER A 206 5.50 13.80 -6.33
CA SER A 206 4.50 14.84 -6.61
C SER A 206 5.13 16.18 -6.98
N ILE A 207 6.25 16.54 -6.34
CA ILE A 207 7.02 17.74 -6.70
C ILE A 207 7.57 17.60 -8.12
N GLY A 208 8.20 16.46 -8.43
CA GLY A 208 8.73 16.19 -9.76
C GLY A 208 7.65 16.25 -10.85
N VAL A 209 6.48 15.65 -10.59
CA VAL A 209 5.32 15.73 -11.49
C VAL A 209 4.84 17.18 -11.63
N GLY A 210 4.76 17.95 -10.54
CA GLY A 210 4.39 19.37 -10.58
C GLY A 210 5.28 20.19 -11.51
N PHE A 211 6.60 20.02 -11.41
CA PHE A 211 7.54 20.66 -12.36
C PHE A 211 7.33 20.19 -13.80
N LEU A 212 7.13 18.88 -14.03
CA LEU A 212 6.90 18.34 -15.37
C LEU A 212 5.56 18.78 -15.98
N THR A 213 4.55 19.08 -15.17
CA THR A 213 3.28 19.63 -15.66
C THR A 213 3.40 21.06 -16.19
N LEU A 214 4.47 21.79 -15.86
CA LEU A 214 4.80 23.05 -16.54
C LEU A 214 5.11 22.81 -18.02
N LEU A 215 5.61 21.62 -18.36
CA LEU A 215 5.80 21.14 -19.73
C LEU A 215 4.55 20.39 -20.22
N PHE A 216 3.36 20.92 -19.90
CA PHE A 216 1.99 20.44 -20.15
C PHE A 216 1.86 19.00 -20.67
N CYS A 217 2.22 18.74 -21.93
CA CYS A 217 2.16 17.42 -22.57
C CYS A 217 2.95 16.34 -21.81
N ILE A 218 4.17 16.63 -21.36
CA ILE A 218 5.03 15.66 -20.67
C ILE A 218 4.45 15.32 -19.30
N GLY A 219 4.03 16.33 -18.53
CA GLY A 219 3.45 16.11 -17.20
C GLY A 219 2.14 15.32 -17.25
N LEU A 220 1.26 15.59 -18.22
CA LEU A 220 0.03 14.82 -18.40
C LEU A 220 0.30 13.35 -18.72
N VAL A 221 1.27 13.06 -19.60
CA VAL A 221 1.66 11.68 -19.91
C VAL A 221 2.21 10.98 -18.66
N VAL A 222 3.02 11.65 -17.85
CA VAL A 222 3.55 11.09 -16.60
C VAL A 222 2.43 10.83 -15.58
N LEU A 223 1.50 11.77 -15.41
CA LEU A 223 0.34 11.60 -14.53
C LEU A 223 -0.47 10.38 -14.93
N VAL A 224 -0.78 10.24 -16.22
CA VAL A 224 -1.55 9.10 -16.74
C VAL A 224 -0.76 7.81 -16.60
N LEU A 225 0.54 7.77 -16.88
CA LEU A 225 1.29 6.50 -16.81
C LEU A 225 1.52 6.00 -15.38
N TYR A 226 1.69 6.91 -14.43
CA TYR A 226 2.15 6.60 -13.07
C TYR A 226 1.12 6.87 -11.97
N TRP A 227 -0.14 7.15 -12.31
CA TRP A 227 -1.22 7.30 -11.32
C TRP A 227 -1.33 6.14 -10.30
N PRO A 228 -1.08 4.84 -10.65
CA PRO A 228 -1.25 3.75 -9.70
C PRO A 228 -0.17 3.68 -8.61
N VAL A 229 0.91 4.49 -8.71
CA VAL A 229 2.06 4.42 -7.79
C VAL A 229 1.63 4.60 -6.34
N GLY A 230 0.72 5.53 -6.06
CA GLY A 230 0.18 5.74 -4.71
C GLY A 230 -0.48 4.47 -4.16
N PHE A 231 -1.35 3.84 -4.95
CA PHE A 231 -2.01 2.60 -4.58
C PHE A 231 -1.03 1.44 -4.43
N LEU A 232 -0.07 1.27 -5.33
CA LEU A 232 0.96 0.22 -5.25
C LEU A 232 1.79 0.30 -3.97
N ILE A 233 2.13 1.52 -3.53
CA ILE A 233 2.90 1.75 -2.30
C ILE A 233 2.03 1.47 -1.06
N VAL A 234 0.72 1.72 -1.11
CA VAL A 234 -0.20 1.34 -0.03
C VAL A 234 -0.43 -0.17 0.00
N ASP A 235 -0.45 -0.80 -1.17
CA ASP A 235 -0.90 -2.17 -1.36
C ASP A 235 0.22 -3.24 -1.30
N LYS A 236 1.50 -2.84 -1.42
CA LYS A 236 2.63 -3.77 -1.46
C LYS A 236 3.87 -3.30 -0.69
N LYS A 237 4.58 -4.28 -0.11
CA LYS A 237 5.96 -4.19 0.42
C LYS A 237 7.02 -4.25 -0.70
N ILE A 238 6.79 -3.62 -1.85
CA ILE A 238 7.78 -3.55 -2.95
C ILE A 238 8.58 -2.25 -2.88
N GLY A 239 9.80 -2.25 -3.41
CA GLY A 239 10.62 -1.06 -3.48
C GLY A 239 10.00 0.03 -4.38
N LEU A 240 10.35 1.30 -4.12
CA LEU A 240 9.83 2.44 -4.87
C LEU A 240 10.08 2.32 -6.38
N SER A 241 11.27 1.84 -6.78
CA SER A 241 11.63 1.63 -8.19
C SER A 241 10.74 0.58 -8.88
N ASP A 242 10.44 -0.51 -8.19
CA ASP A 242 9.62 -1.60 -8.74
C ASP A 242 8.16 -1.15 -8.87
N ALA A 243 7.69 -0.27 -7.98
CA ALA A 243 6.37 0.33 -8.06
C ALA A 243 6.19 1.17 -9.34
N PHE A 244 7.20 1.96 -9.75
CA PHE A 244 7.14 2.72 -11.00
C PHE A 244 7.09 1.81 -12.24
N ALA A 245 7.93 0.77 -12.27
CA ALA A 245 7.93 -0.18 -13.38
C ALA A 245 6.58 -0.92 -13.48
N MET A 246 6.00 -1.28 -12.34
CA MET A 246 4.69 -1.93 -12.27
C MET A 246 3.56 -0.99 -12.68
N ALA A 247 3.56 0.25 -12.20
CA ALA A 247 2.57 1.27 -12.56
C ALA A 247 2.48 1.47 -14.07
N ARG A 248 3.63 1.63 -14.73
CA ARG A 248 3.68 1.78 -16.19
C ARG A 248 3.12 0.56 -16.91
N ARG A 249 3.39 -0.66 -16.43
CA ARG A 249 2.83 -1.89 -17.01
C ARG A 249 1.32 -1.91 -16.88
N ILE A 250 0.78 -1.72 -15.67
CA ILE A 250 -0.67 -1.69 -15.39
C ILE A 250 -1.37 -0.71 -16.33
N THR A 251 -0.84 0.52 -16.43
CA THR A 251 -1.46 1.56 -17.25
C THR A 251 -1.36 1.27 -18.75
N ASN A 252 -0.23 0.75 -19.26
CA ASN A 252 -0.05 0.56 -20.70
C ASN A 252 -1.14 -0.29 -21.36
N ASP A 253 -1.64 -1.33 -20.66
CA ASP A 253 -2.71 -2.19 -21.19
C ASP A 253 -4.11 -1.59 -20.95
N ASN A 254 -4.20 -0.51 -20.16
CA ASN A 254 -5.44 0.13 -19.69
C ASN A 254 -5.46 1.65 -19.92
N VAL A 255 -4.71 2.18 -20.89
CA VAL A 255 -4.59 3.63 -21.13
C VAL A 255 -5.96 4.25 -21.42
N GLY A 256 -6.77 3.61 -22.27
CA GLY A 256 -8.11 4.11 -22.63
C GLY A 256 -9.03 4.23 -21.42
N THR A 257 -9.11 3.18 -20.61
CA THR A 257 -9.91 3.16 -19.37
C THR A 257 -9.42 4.20 -18.36
N THR A 258 -8.09 4.33 -18.22
CA THR A 258 -7.47 5.33 -17.34
C THR A 258 -7.81 6.76 -17.78
N LEU A 259 -7.67 7.07 -19.07
CA LEU A 259 -7.98 8.39 -19.62
C LEU A 259 -9.46 8.72 -19.49
N LEU A 260 -10.33 7.76 -19.78
CA LEU A 260 -11.77 7.97 -19.68
C LEU A 260 -12.20 8.16 -18.23
N LEU A 261 -11.62 7.41 -17.28
CA LEU A 261 -11.83 7.62 -15.84
C LEU A 261 -11.35 9.01 -15.40
N ALA A 262 -10.19 9.47 -15.88
CA ALA A 262 -9.69 10.81 -15.63
C ALA A 262 -10.67 11.89 -16.13
N VAL A 263 -11.21 11.75 -17.34
CA VAL A 263 -12.21 12.67 -17.91
C VAL A 263 -13.50 12.67 -17.10
N VAL A 264 -14.01 11.49 -16.72
CA VAL A 264 -15.22 11.35 -15.90
C VAL A 264 -15.01 12.01 -14.52
N THR A 265 -13.88 11.75 -13.86
CA THR A 265 -13.59 12.36 -12.55
C THR A 265 -13.45 13.88 -12.64
N MET A 266 -12.86 14.40 -13.73
CA MET A 266 -12.75 15.83 -13.98
C MET A 266 -14.12 16.47 -14.23
N ALA A 267 -14.97 15.83 -15.04
CA ALA A 267 -16.32 16.30 -15.31
C ALA A 267 -17.19 16.34 -14.04
N ILE A 268 -17.14 15.29 -13.21
CA ILE A 268 -17.86 15.23 -11.93
C ILE A 268 -17.36 16.33 -10.99
N SER A 269 -16.03 16.51 -10.87
CA SER A 269 -15.44 17.53 -9.99
C SER A 269 -15.80 18.94 -10.43
N PHE A 270 -15.75 19.21 -11.74
CA PHE A 270 -16.15 20.50 -12.31
C PHE A 270 -17.65 20.78 -12.12
N GLY A 271 -18.50 19.79 -12.39
CA GLY A 271 -19.95 19.88 -12.17
C GLY A 271 -20.30 20.15 -10.70
N ALA A 272 -19.69 19.41 -9.77
CA ALA A 272 -19.87 19.61 -8.34
C ALA A 272 -19.47 21.03 -7.91
N SER A 273 -18.29 21.49 -8.33
CA SER A 273 -17.77 22.82 -7.97
C SER A 273 -18.61 23.96 -8.56
N SER A 274 -19.20 23.75 -9.74
CA SER A 274 -20.07 24.73 -10.41
C SER A 274 -21.42 24.92 -9.71
N VAL A 275 -21.91 23.87 -9.03
CA VAL A 275 -23.13 23.97 -8.20
C VAL A 275 -22.82 24.64 -6.87
N CYS A 276 -21.81 24.13 -6.16
CA CYS A 276 -21.32 24.70 -4.91
C CYS A 276 -19.98 24.05 -4.55
N PHE A 277 -19.01 24.86 -4.12
CA PHE A 277 -17.69 24.36 -3.75
C PHE A 277 -17.75 23.25 -2.68
N LEU A 278 -18.71 23.31 -1.74
CA LEU A 278 -18.86 22.27 -0.72
C LEU A 278 -19.32 20.92 -1.28
N VAL A 279 -19.95 20.87 -2.45
CA VAL A 279 -20.41 19.61 -3.07
C VAL A 279 -19.22 18.78 -3.55
N VAL A 280 -18.06 19.38 -3.83
CA VAL A 280 -16.85 18.63 -4.21
C VAL A 280 -16.42 17.65 -3.11
N TYR A 281 -16.64 18.03 -1.86
CA TYR A 281 -16.32 17.21 -0.69
C TYR A 281 -17.29 16.04 -0.52
N LEU A 282 -18.53 16.16 -1.02
CA LEU A 282 -19.52 15.09 -1.02
C LEU A 282 -19.20 14.02 -2.08
N VAL A 283 -18.69 14.42 -3.25
CA VAL A 283 -18.32 13.49 -4.33
C VAL A 283 -16.89 12.94 -4.20
N GLY A 284 -16.02 13.58 -3.41
CA GLY A 284 -14.64 13.17 -3.20
C GLY A 284 -14.44 11.69 -2.82
N PRO A 285 -15.22 11.11 -1.88
CA PRO A 285 -15.11 9.69 -1.56
C PRO A 285 -15.47 8.78 -2.74
N LEU A 286 -16.49 9.10 -3.52
CA LEU A 286 -16.87 8.34 -4.72
C LEU A 286 -15.74 8.32 -5.75
N LEU A 287 -15.11 9.47 -6.01
CA LEU A 287 -13.97 9.55 -6.93
C LEU A 287 -12.80 8.70 -6.42
N THR A 288 -12.51 8.77 -5.11
CA THR A 288 -11.41 8.01 -4.50
C THR A 288 -11.66 6.49 -4.59
N VAL A 289 -12.89 6.03 -4.32
CA VAL A 289 -13.29 4.63 -4.51
C VAL A 289 -13.20 4.23 -5.99
N SER A 290 -13.59 5.09 -6.92
CA SER A 290 -13.51 4.79 -8.36
C SER A 290 -12.07 4.50 -8.81
N TRP A 291 -11.10 5.32 -8.37
CA TRP A 291 -9.69 5.08 -8.65
C TRP A 291 -9.14 3.84 -7.94
N ALA A 292 -9.57 3.57 -6.71
CA ALA A 292 -9.19 2.36 -5.98
C ALA A 292 -9.72 1.09 -6.66
N THR A 293 -10.98 1.09 -7.09
CA THR A 293 -11.60 0.01 -7.85
C THR A 293 -10.88 -0.22 -9.18
N ALA A 294 -10.60 0.86 -9.93
CA ALA A 294 -9.83 0.76 -11.17
C ALA A 294 -8.47 0.09 -10.94
N TYR A 295 -7.75 0.52 -9.89
CA TYR A 295 -6.45 -0.05 -9.55
C TYR A 295 -6.56 -1.54 -9.23
N LEU A 296 -7.51 -1.94 -8.38
CA LEU A 296 -7.66 -3.33 -7.97
C LEU A 296 -8.09 -4.23 -9.14
N MET A 297 -9.00 -3.77 -10.01
CA MET A 297 -9.40 -4.53 -11.19
C MET A 297 -8.27 -4.66 -12.21
N MET A 298 -7.58 -3.57 -12.53
CA MET A 298 -6.49 -3.57 -13.52
C MET A 298 -5.28 -4.36 -13.02
N SER A 299 -5.04 -4.41 -11.71
CA SER A 299 -3.96 -5.21 -11.10
C SER A 299 -4.33 -6.69 -10.87
N GLY A 300 -5.55 -7.09 -11.26
CA GLY A 300 -6.06 -8.46 -11.09
C GLY A 300 -6.37 -8.84 -9.64
N ARG A 301 -6.43 -7.86 -8.74
CA ARG A 301 -6.75 -8.01 -7.30
C ARG A 301 -8.24 -7.98 -7.00
N LEU A 302 -9.06 -7.64 -7.98
CA LEU A 302 -10.51 -7.71 -7.92
C LEU A 302 -11.02 -8.36 -9.21
N THR A 303 -11.78 -9.45 -9.08
CA THR A 303 -12.31 -10.17 -10.24
C THR A 303 -13.56 -9.49 -10.78
N ARG A 304 -13.72 -9.51 -12.11
CA ARG A 304 -14.86 -8.94 -12.82
C ARG A 304 -16.15 -9.61 -12.34
N GLY A 305 -17.08 -8.83 -11.80
CA GLY A 305 -18.37 -9.33 -11.35
C GLY A 305 -18.37 -9.98 -9.96
N SER A 306 -17.40 -9.69 -9.09
CA SER A 306 -17.54 -10.00 -7.65
C SER A 306 -18.63 -9.12 -7.03
N LYS A 307 -19.88 -9.41 -7.36
CA LYS A 307 -20.98 -9.10 -6.46
C LYS A 307 -20.83 -10.01 -5.25
N TYR A 308 -21.11 -9.46 -4.08
CA TYR A 308 -21.12 -10.16 -2.80
C TYR A 308 -21.69 -11.57 -2.89
#